data_AF-A0A067M3D3-F1
#
_entry.id   AF-A0A067M3D3-F1
#
_cell.length_a   1.000
_cell.length_b   1.000
_cell.length_c   1.000
_cell.angle_alpha   90.00
_cell.angle_beta   90.00
_cell.angle_gamma   90.00
#
_symmetry.space_group_name_H-M   'P 1'
#
loop_
_entity.id
_entity.type
_entity.pdbx_description
1 polymer ?
#
loop_
_entity_poly.entity_id
_entity_poly.type
_entity_poly.pdbx_seq_one_letter_code
_entity_poly.pdbx_strand_id
1 'polypeptide(L)' 'ILARFNMDDAHPVSTPLPHSTEYSHAQSPTTAEEKQEMAKVPYREAIGAMMYMAVAT' A
#
# COMPACT_ATOMS: atom_id res chain seq x y z
N ILE A 1 1.51 -0.67 13.59
CA ILE A 1 0.77 0.49 13.01
C ILE A 1 -0.02 0.08 11.77
N LEU A 2 0.58 -0.74 10.88
CA LEU A 2 -0.06 -1.22 9.62
C LEU A 2 -1.35 -2.04 9.79
N ALA A 3 -1.52 -2.79 10.87
CA ALA A 3 -2.72 -3.60 11.12
C ALA A 3 -4.04 -2.78 11.03
N ARG A 4 -3.99 -1.47 11.33
CA ARG A 4 -5.15 -0.55 11.21
C ARG A 4 -5.61 -0.33 9.77
N PHE A 5 -4.77 -0.63 8.78
CA PHE A 5 -5.03 -0.52 7.35
C PHE A 5 -5.24 -1.90 6.70
N ASN A 6 -5.55 -2.94 7.49
CA ASN A 6 -5.68 -4.33 7.03
C ASN A 6 -4.38 -4.92 6.43
N MET A 7 -3.23 -4.43 6.88
CA MET A 7 -1.90 -4.88 6.45
C MET A 7 -1.20 -5.67 7.57
N ASP A 8 -1.92 -6.57 8.23
CA ASP A 8 -1.40 -7.38 9.34
C ASP A 8 -0.36 -8.41 8.88
N ASP A 9 -0.53 -8.94 7.65
CA ASP A 9 0.38 -9.89 7.00
C ASP A 9 1.55 -9.20 6.25
N ALA A 10 1.79 -7.90 6.50
CA ALA A 10 2.85 -7.18 5.82
C ALA A 10 4.24 -7.54 6.38
N HIS A 11 5.13 -8.01 5.51
CA HIS A 11 6.49 -8.40 5.87
C HIS A 11 7.52 -7.34 5.43
N PRO A 12 8.57 -7.06 6.23
CA PRO A 12 9.62 -6.14 5.83
C PRO A 12 10.47 -6.74 4.70
N VAL A 13 10.83 -5.90 3.72
CA VAL A 13 11.72 -6.26 2.60
C VAL A 13 12.75 -5.17 2.38
N SER A 14 13.95 -5.55 1.89
CA SER A 14 15.07 -4.62 1.73
C SER A 14 14.80 -3.52 0.69
N THR A 15 14.06 -3.84 -0.37
CA THR A 15 13.69 -2.91 -1.42
C THR A 15 12.21 -3.11 -1.74
N PRO A 16 11.30 -2.35 -1.08
CA PRO A 16 9.85 -2.56 -1.21
C PRO A 16 9.30 -2.28 -2.61
N LEU A 17 10.02 -1.49 -3.41
CA LEU A 17 9.66 -1.20 -4.80
C LEU A 17 10.88 -1.40 -5.71
N PRO A 18 10.89 -2.41 -6.59
CA PRO A 18 11.97 -2.58 -7.56
C PRO A 18 12.02 -1.39 -8.54
N HIS A 19 13.23 -0.90 -8.85
CA HIS A 19 13.43 0.26 -9.74
C HIS A 19 12.82 0.12 -11.14
N SER A 20 12.65 -1.11 -11.65
CA SER A 20 12.13 -1.38 -12.99
C SER A 20 10.64 -1.75 -13.01
N THR A 21 9.90 -1.44 -11.93
CA THR A 21 8.46 -1.74 -11.88
C THR A 21 7.68 -0.64 -12.57
N GLU A 22 7.17 -0.91 -13.77
CA GLU A 22 6.26 -0.02 -14.48
C GLU A 22 4.82 -0.33 -14.09
N TYR A 23 4.08 0.70 -13.68
CA TYR A 23 2.65 0.60 -13.39
C TYR A 23 1.84 1.26 -14.49
N SER A 24 0.73 0.63 -14.88
CA SER A 24 -0.17 1.15 -15.92
C SER A 24 -1.59 1.32 -15.41
N HIS A 25 -2.39 2.11 -16.12
CA HIS A 25 -3.80 2.31 -15.79
C HIS A 25 -4.63 1.02 -15.91
N ALA A 26 -4.12 -0.01 -16.58
CA ALA A 26 -4.77 -1.32 -16.63
C ALA A 26 -4.76 -2.04 -15.26
N GLN A 27 -3.86 -1.66 -14.35
CA GLN A 27 -3.78 -2.18 -12.97
C GLN A 27 -4.62 -1.37 -11.98
N SER A 28 -5.28 -0.30 -12.43
CA SER A 28 -6.22 0.47 -11.62
C SER A 28 -7.49 -0.35 -11.37
N PRO A 29 -8.18 -0.15 -10.24
CA PRO A 29 -9.46 -0.80 -9.97
C PRO A 29 -10.47 -0.44 -11.07
N THR A 30 -11.03 -1.44 -11.73
CA THR A 30 -11.97 -1.23 -12.84
C THR A 30 -13.41 -1.37 -12.39
N THR A 31 -13.67 -2.32 -11.49
CA THR A 31 -15.01 -2.62 -10.97
C THR A 31 -15.43 -1.68 -9.84
N ALA A 32 -16.73 -1.57 -9.59
CA ALA A 32 -17.25 -0.78 -8.48
C ALA A 32 -16.88 -1.38 -7.12
N GLU A 33 -16.85 -2.71 -7.02
CA GLU A 33 -16.46 -3.43 -5.81
C GLU A 33 -15.00 -3.16 -5.45
N GLU A 34 -14.06 -3.28 -6.41
CA GLU A 34 -12.64 -2.95 -6.17
C GLU A 34 -12.45 -1.50 -5.72
N LYS A 35 -13.19 -0.56 -6.32
CA LYS A 35 -13.14 0.86 -5.92
C LYS A 35 -13.66 1.07 -4.50
N GLN A 36 -14.71 0.35 -4.11
CA GLN A 36 -15.24 0.39 -2.74
C GLN A 36 -14.26 -0.22 -1.74
N GLU A 37 -13.61 -1.34 -2.08
CA GLU A 37 -12.58 -1.93 -1.22
C GLU A 37 -11.40 -0.96 -1.03
N MET A 38 -10.91 -0.36 -2.11
CA MET A 38 -9.82 0.63 -2.04
C MET A 38 -10.23 1.88 -1.26
N ALA A 39 -11.49 2.32 -1.34
CA ALA A 39 -11.99 3.47 -0.59
C ALA A 39 -12.01 3.25 0.93
N LYS A 40 -12.03 1.99 1.40
CA LYS A 40 -11.95 1.67 2.84
C LYS A 40 -10.57 1.93 3.44
N VAL A 41 -9.53 1.99 2.60
CA VAL A 41 -8.16 2.17 3.05
C VAL A 41 -7.72 3.63 2.85
N PRO A 42 -7.41 4.37 3.92
CA PRO A 42 -6.86 5.72 3.80
C PRO A 42 -5.38 5.66 3.36
N TYR A 43 -5.14 5.49 2.05
CA TYR A 43 -3.80 5.26 1.49
C TYR A 43 -2.76 6.32 1.87
N ARG A 44 -3.16 7.59 1.99
CA ARG A 44 -2.24 8.66 2.41
C ARG A 44 -1.66 8.40 3.81
N GLU A 45 -2.50 7.96 4.74
CA GLU A 45 -2.08 7.63 6.11
C GLU A 45 -1.31 6.31 6.14
N ALA A 46 -1.76 5.31 5.39
CA ALA A 46 -1.09 4.01 5.29
C ALA A 46 0.35 4.14 4.76
N ILE A 47 0.55 4.93 3.68
CA ILE A 47 1.86 5.19 3.10
C ILE A 47 2.74 5.98 4.09
N GLY A 48 2.19 7.00 4.76
CA GLY A 48 2.93 7.76 5.76
C GLY A 48 3.40 6.89 6.94
N ALA A 49 2.53 6.01 7.43
CA ALA A 49 2.88 5.04 8.45
C ALA A 49 3.99 4.08 7.98
N MET A 50 3.89 3.57 6.75
CA MET A 50 4.89 2.71 6.13
C MET A 50 6.26 3.41 6.04
N MET A 51 6.29 4.64 5.53
CA MET A 51 7.51 5.45 5.44
C MET A 51 8.12 5.71 6.82
N TYR A 52 7.29 6.06 7.81
CA TYR A 52 7.76 6.28 9.17
C TYR A 52 8.44 5.03 9.73
N MET A 53 7.85 3.84 9.58
CA MET A 53 8.47 2.61 10.07
C MET A 53 9.73 2.22 9.28
N ALA A 54 9.79 2.50 7.98
CA ALA A 54 10.97 2.21 7.16
C ALA A 54 12.18 3.11 7.50
N VAL A 55 11.92 4.33 8.01
CA VAL A 55 12.97 5.29 8.41
C VAL A 55 13.32 5.17 9.89
N ALA A 56 12.36 4.80 10.75
CA ALA A 56 12.51 4.76 12.20
C ALA A 56 13.13 3.47 12.75
N THR A 57 13.73 2.64 11.89
CA THR A 57 14.64 1.55 12.30
C THR A 57 16.01 2.10 12.68
#